data_AF-A0A4D7QMV9-F1
#
_entry.id   AF-A0A4D7QMV9-F1
#
_cell.length_a   1.000
_cell.length_b   1.000
_cell.length_c   1.000
_cell.angle_alpha   90.00
_cell.angle_beta   90.00
_cell.angle_gamma   90.00
#
_symmetry.space_group_name_H-M   'P 1'
#
loop_
_entity.id
_entity.type
_entity.pdbx_description
1 polymer ?
#
loop_
_entity_poly.entity_id
_entity_poly.type
_entity_poly.pdbx_seq_one_letter_code
_entity_poly.pdbx_strand_id
1 'polypeptide(L)'
;MTSTAPPVLRVSEAPWSTVSWSAIFAGAIVATTISLALLFLCAAAGFMMVSPWSGQGTDPSTFAISGAIAMIVVQWVSSAFGGFVTGRLRTRWESLHQDEVFFRDTLNGFLAWCVATLAVGVLVSSSATMVARTGIQATATVASGAAAGISLASAGSEPQGADPTAYFIDLLFRAPAGSPGPGQDAAPERLEATRIVVRSVVTGGISPSDKTYLAQIASARTGLNQDEAQRRVDDVLAQVQAAKVKAQEAADAARKAGALGSLFVFLSLLIGAFIAAAAAAIGASFRDNVPRVV
;
A
#
# COMPACT_ATOMS: atom_id res chain seq x y z
N MET A 1 27.42 -63.11 41.99
CA MET A 1 27.60 -62.09 40.94
C MET A 1 26.31 -61.29 40.83
N THR A 2 26.18 -60.21 41.60
CA THR A 2 25.05 -59.28 41.53
C THR A 2 25.45 -58.12 40.62
N SER A 3 24.86 -58.06 39.43
CA SER A 3 25.05 -56.95 38.50
C SER A 3 24.27 -55.74 39.01
N THR A 4 24.98 -54.77 39.59
CA THR A 4 24.43 -53.44 39.89
C THR A 4 24.59 -52.59 38.63
N ALA A 5 23.52 -52.45 37.86
CA ALA A 5 23.46 -51.46 36.78
C ALA A 5 23.65 -50.06 37.38
N PRO A 6 24.47 -49.17 36.77
CA PRO A 6 24.63 -47.81 37.27
C PRO A 6 23.30 -47.06 37.20
N PRO A 7 23.01 -46.17 38.16
CA PRO A 7 21.81 -45.35 38.13
C PRO A 7 21.82 -44.52 36.85
N VAL A 8 20.82 -44.74 35.98
CA VAL A 8 20.58 -43.87 34.82
C VAL A 8 20.14 -42.53 35.40
N LEU A 9 21.06 -41.56 35.45
CA LEU A 9 20.72 -40.18 35.70
C LEU A 9 19.77 -39.75 34.57
N ARG A 10 18.46 -39.78 34.82
CA ARG A 10 17.55 -39.01 33.98
C ARG A 10 17.94 -37.57 34.22
N VAL A 11 18.69 -37.00 33.28
CA VAL A 11 18.77 -35.55 33.16
C VAL A 11 17.32 -35.13 32.97
N SER A 12 16.70 -34.65 34.03
CA SER A 12 15.48 -33.88 33.92
C SER A 12 15.88 -32.65 33.12
N GLU A 13 15.68 -32.70 31.80
CA GLU A 13 15.70 -31.51 30.97
C GLU A 13 14.81 -30.49 31.66
N ALA A 14 15.43 -29.46 32.19
CA ALA A 14 14.69 -28.47 32.94
C ALA A 14 13.66 -27.83 31.99
N PRO A 15 12.44 -27.54 32.47
CA PRO A 15 11.29 -27.14 31.66
C PRO A 15 11.38 -25.68 31.17
N TRP A 16 12.59 -25.18 30.89
CA TRP A 16 12.80 -23.79 30.50
C TRP A 16 12.68 -23.66 28.99
N SER A 17 11.59 -23.04 28.56
CA SER A 17 11.35 -22.68 27.16
C SER A 17 12.51 -21.82 26.63
N THR A 18 13.10 -22.25 25.51
CA THR A 18 14.08 -21.47 24.73
C THR A 18 13.51 -20.12 24.26
N VAL A 19 12.19 -20.05 24.10
CA VAL A 19 11.44 -18.90 23.59
C VAL A 19 10.76 -18.17 24.75
N SER A 20 11.05 -16.88 24.91
CA SER A 20 10.45 -16.02 25.92
C SER A 20 9.32 -15.16 25.32
N TRP A 21 8.11 -15.73 25.24
CA TRP A 21 6.96 -15.08 24.61
C TRP A 21 6.61 -13.71 25.20
N SER A 22 6.72 -13.52 26.51
CA SER A 22 6.47 -12.23 27.15
C SER A 22 7.42 -11.13 26.65
N ALA A 23 8.72 -11.42 26.51
CA ALA A 23 9.71 -10.50 25.97
C ALA A 23 9.51 -10.24 24.47
N ILE A 24 9.07 -11.26 23.72
CA ILE A 24 8.72 -11.13 22.29
C ILE A 24 7.54 -10.17 22.13
N PHE A 25 6.45 -10.36 22.89
CA PHE A 25 5.28 -9.49 22.82
C PHE A 25 5.59 -8.06 23.26
N ALA A 26 6.36 -7.90 24.34
CA ALA A 26 6.77 -6.58 24.80
C ALA A 26 7.58 -5.81 23.73
N GLY A 27 8.58 -6.46 23.11
CA GLY A 27 9.34 -5.84 22.03
C GLY A 27 8.52 -5.60 20.77
N ALA A 28 7.60 -6.49 20.42
CA ALA A 28 6.69 -6.29 19.29
C ALA A 28 5.79 -5.06 19.51
N ILE A 29 5.23 -4.89 20.71
CA ILE A 29 4.42 -3.70 21.07
C ILE A 29 5.25 -2.42 20.97
N VAL A 30 6.49 -2.44 21.47
CA VAL A 30 7.40 -1.28 21.37
C VAL A 30 7.71 -0.96 19.91
N ALA A 31 8.02 -1.97 19.09
CA ALA A 31 8.24 -1.79 17.65
C ALA A 31 7.03 -1.13 17.00
N THR A 32 5.83 -1.68 17.17
CA THR A 32 4.59 -1.15 16.58
C THR A 32 4.29 0.28 17.04
N THR A 33 4.50 0.59 18.32
CA THR A 33 4.26 1.94 18.86
C THR A 33 5.23 2.96 18.26
N ILE A 34 6.51 2.60 18.13
CA ILE A 34 7.53 3.47 17.50
C ILE A 34 7.26 3.62 16.00
N SER A 35 6.89 2.54 15.30
CA SER A 35 6.47 2.62 13.90
C SER A 35 5.34 3.63 13.74
N LEU A 36 4.30 3.56 14.59
CA LEU A 36 3.16 4.46 14.52
C LEU A 36 3.56 5.92 14.76
N ALA A 37 4.39 6.20 15.77
CA ALA A 37 4.87 7.55 16.07
C ALA A 37 5.68 8.13 14.90
N LEU A 38 6.58 7.34 14.30
CA LEU A 38 7.35 7.77 13.14
C LEU A 38 6.48 7.93 11.90
N LEU A 39 5.44 7.11 11.71
CA LEU A 39 4.49 7.27 10.61
C LEU A 39 3.72 8.59 10.70
N PHE A 40 3.32 9.03 11.91
CA PHE A 40 2.72 10.36 12.10
C PHE A 40 3.69 11.48 11.73
N LEU A 41 4.97 11.34 12.10
CA LEU A 41 6.02 12.29 11.72
C LEU A 41 6.20 12.35 10.20
N CYS A 42 6.26 11.19 9.53
CA CYS A 42 6.35 11.11 8.07
C CYS A 42 5.12 11.72 7.38
N ALA A 43 3.92 11.49 7.92
CA ALA A 43 2.70 12.10 7.39
C ALA A 43 2.74 13.63 7.50
N ALA A 44 3.16 14.17 8.65
CA ALA A 44 3.32 15.61 8.84
C ALA A 44 4.33 16.21 7.83
N ALA A 45 5.47 15.55 7.63
CA ALA A 45 6.46 15.96 6.63
C ALA A 45 5.88 15.90 5.19
N GLY A 46 5.11 14.87 4.87
CA GLY A 46 4.47 14.72 3.56
C GLY A 46 3.45 15.84 3.26
N PHE A 47 2.63 16.23 4.23
CA PHE A 47 1.69 17.34 4.07
C PHE A 47 2.38 18.68 3.83
N MET A 48 3.61 18.87 4.32
CA MET A 48 4.39 20.07 4.04
C MET A 48 4.94 20.13 2.60
N MET A 49 5.03 18.99 1.89
CA MET A 49 5.57 18.91 0.54
C MET A 49 4.52 19.10 -0.57
N VAL A 50 3.24 18.89 -0.25
CA VAL A 50 2.11 18.92 -1.18
C VAL A 50 1.46 20.30 -1.17
N SER A 51 1.35 20.93 -2.34
CA SER A 51 0.58 22.16 -2.53
C SER A 51 -0.74 21.85 -3.24
N PRO A 52 -1.88 22.43 -2.81
CA PRO A 52 -3.17 22.30 -3.51
C PRO A 52 -3.21 22.98 -4.88
N TRP A 53 -2.25 23.87 -5.16
CA TRP A 53 -2.25 24.71 -6.35
C TRP A 53 -1.34 24.14 -7.44
N SER A 54 -1.82 24.13 -8.69
CA SER A 54 -1.08 23.57 -9.83
C SER A 54 0.29 24.24 -9.99
N GLY A 55 1.35 23.44 -10.03
CA GLY A 55 2.72 23.91 -10.28
C GLY A 55 3.45 24.52 -9.08
N GLN A 56 2.86 24.51 -7.88
CA GLN A 56 3.49 25.02 -6.65
C GLN A 56 3.85 23.93 -5.63
N GLY A 57 3.74 22.65 -6.02
CA GLY A 57 4.11 21.51 -5.18
C GLY A 57 5.52 21.00 -5.47
N THR A 58 6.02 20.14 -4.58
CA THR A 58 7.25 19.37 -4.84
C THR A 58 7.05 18.44 -6.03
N ASP A 59 8.11 18.23 -6.83
CA ASP A 59 8.10 17.28 -7.93
C ASP A 59 7.62 15.88 -7.46
N PRO A 60 6.65 15.24 -8.15
CA PRO A 60 6.08 13.96 -7.74
C PRO A 60 7.12 12.84 -7.54
N SER A 61 8.20 12.85 -8.33
CA SER A 61 9.25 11.83 -8.20
C SER A 61 10.05 12.02 -6.90
N THR A 62 10.34 13.26 -6.53
CA THR A 62 11.04 13.60 -5.29
C THR A 62 10.18 13.24 -4.07
N PHE A 63 8.88 13.50 -4.14
CA PHE A 63 7.92 13.10 -3.10
C PHE A 63 7.84 11.57 -2.94
N ALA A 64 7.81 10.81 -4.04
CA ALA A 64 7.79 9.36 -4.01
C ALA A 64 9.07 8.77 -3.38
N ILE A 65 10.23 9.30 -3.78
CA ILE A 65 11.53 8.83 -3.29
C ILE A 65 11.69 9.16 -1.80
N SER A 66 11.34 10.38 -1.37
CA SER A 66 11.43 10.77 0.04
C SER A 66 10.51 9.91 0.92
N GLY A 67 9.28 9.65 0.47
CA GLY A 67 8.35 8.75 1.12
C GLY A 67 8.91 7.33 1.24
N ALA A 68 9.49 6.79 0.17
CA ALA A 68 10.08 5.45 0.18
C ALA A 68 11.27 5.35 1.16
N ILE A 69 12.17 6.33 1.18
CA ILE A 69 13.30 6.38 2.12
C ILE A 69 12.79 6.48 3.55
N ALA A 70 11.84 7.38 3.82
CA ALA A 70 11.27 7.55 5.15
C ALA A 70 10.67 6.24 5.69
N MET A 71 10.03 5.46 4.82
CA MET A 71 9.44 4.16 5.18
C MET A 71 10.48 3.10 5.52
N ILE A 72 11.61 3.08 4.82
CA ILE A 72 12.75 2.22 5.16
C ILE A 72 13.30 2.61 6.54
N VAL A 73 13.47 3.91 6.79
CA VAL A 73 13.96 4.42 8.08
C VAL A 73 13.02 4.06 9.22
N VAL A 74 11.70 4.27 9.06
CA VAL A 74 10.68 3.89 10.06
C VAL A 74 10.80 2.40 10.39
N GLN A 75 10.89 1.55 9.37
CA GLN A 75 10.98 0.10 9.51
C GLN A 75 12.24 -0.30 10.31
N TRP A 76 13.40 0.25 9.95
CA TRP A 76 14.68 -0.11 10.57
C TRP A 76 14.78 0.37 12.02
N VAL A 77 14.39 1.61 12.28
CA VAL A 77 14.43 2.20 13.63
C VAL A 77 13.48 1.44 14.55
N SER A 78 12.23 1.21 14.14
CA SER A 78 11.27 0.46 14.97
C SER A 78 11.72 -0.98 15.24
N SER A 79 12.29 -1.67 14.23
CA SER A 79 12.86 -3.01 14.38
C SER A 79 14.01 -3.06 15.38
N ALA A 80 14.89 -2.05 15.37
CA ALA A 80 16.00 -1.93 16.30
C ALA A 80 15.51 -1.81 17.75
N PHE A 81 14.56 -0.91 18.01
CA PHE A 81 14.04 -0.71 19.36
C PHE A 81 13.26 -1.92 19.88
N GLY A 82 12.44 -2.55 19.03
CA GLY A 82 11.70 -3.76 19.42
C GLY A 82 12.62 -4.92 19.77
N GLY A 83 13.62 -5.20 18.92
CA GLY A 83 14.62 -6.23 19.16
C GLY A 83 15.41 -5.96 20.44
N PHE A 84 15.89 -4.72 20.63
CA PHE A 84 16.64 -4.32 21.82
C PHE A 84 15.87 -4.57 23.13
N VAL A 85 14.58 -4.18 23.17
CA VAL A 85 13.72 -4.41 24.34
C VAL A 85 13.50 -5.90 24.58
N THR A 86 13.27 -6.70 23.53
CA THR A 86 13.12 -8.16 23.66
C THR A 86 14.37 -8.80 24.25
N GLY A 87 15.57 -8.42 23.78
CA GLY A 87 16.83 -8.92 24.33
C GLY A 87 16.99 -8.60 25.82
N ARG A 88 16.61 -7.39 26.23
CA ARG A 88 16.80 -6.92 27.60
C ARG A 88 15.82 -7.52 28.62
N LEU A 89 14.59 -7.80 28.20
CA LEU A 89 13.54 -8.33 29.08
C LEU A 89 13.59 -9.86 29.27
N ARG A 90 14.41 -10.56 28.47
CA ARG A 90 14.57 -12.01 28.56
C ARG A 90 15.33 -12.39 29.84
N THR A 91 15.02 -13.54 30.44
CA THR A 91 15.76 -14.09 31.60
C THR A 91 17.16 -14.53 31.19
N ARG A 92 18.14 -14.49 32.10
CA ARG A 92 19.52 -14.93 31.83
C ARG A 92 19.65 -16.46 31.96
N TRP A 93 20.41 -17.10 31.06
CA TRP A 93 20.83 -18.50 31.22
C TRP A 93 22.25 -18.57 31.75
N GLU A 94 22.43 -19.23 32.88
CA GLU A 94 23.74 -19.32 33.54
C GLU A 94 24.47 -20.65 33.26
N SER A 95 23.76 -21.64 32.71
CA SER A 95 24.26 -23.01 32.51
C SER A 95 24.52 -23.39 31.05
N LEU A 96 24.44 -22.44 30.11
CA LEU A 96 24.62 -22.67 28.67
C LEU A 96 25.93 -22.04 28.15
N HIS A 97 26.45 -22.62 27.08
CA HIS A 97 27.56 -22.04 26.33
C HIS A 97 27.17 -20.68 25.74
N GLN A 98 28.12 -19.75 25.68
CA GLN A 98 27.90 -18.37 25.25
C GLN A 98 27.33 -18.26 23.83
N ASP A 99 27.74 -19.14 22.91
CA ASP A 99 27.26 -19.16 21.53
C ASP A 99 25.77 -19.54 21.43
N GLU A 100 25.33 -20.49 22.27
CA GLU A 100 23.93 -20.90 22.33
C GLU A 100 23.05 -19.80 22.93
N VAL A 101 23.56 -19.06 23.92
CA VAL A 101 22.85 -17.88 24.47
C VAL A 101 22.67 -16.81 23.40
N PHE A 102 23.74 -16.51 22.65
CA PHE A 102 23.73 -15.55 21.55
C PHE A 102 22.74 -15.95 20.43
N PHE A 103 22.74 -17.21 20.01
CA PHE A 103 21.78 -17.74 19.02
C PHE A 103 20.34 -17.57 19.49
N ARG A 104 20.06 -17.85 20.76
CA ARG A 104 18.70 -17.71 21.27
C ARG A 104 18.28 -16.25 21.45
N ASP A 105 19.18 -15.36 21.83
CA ASP A 105 18.89 -13.92 21.95
C ASP A 105 18.54 -13.32 20.58
N THR A 106 19.31 -13.67 19.54
CA THR A 106 19.02 -13.23 18.16
C THR A 106 17.70 -13.80 17.64
N LEU A 107 17.38 -15.07 17.92
CA LEU A 107 16.10 -15.69 17.56
C LEU A 107 14.90 -15.00 18.21
N ASN A 108 14.98 -14.65 19.51
CA ASN A 108 13.87 -13.97 20.17
C ASN A 108 13.64 -12.57 19.58
N GLY A 109 14.70 -11.84 19.22
CA GLY A 109 14.59 -10.57 18.48
C GLY A 109 13.94 -10.71 17.11
N PHE A 110 14.33 -11.74 16.35
CA PHE A 110 13.71 -12.05 15.05
C PHE A 110 12.22 -12.40 15.20
N LEU A 111 11.85 -13.20 16.20
CA LEU A 111 10.44 -13.54 16.47
C LEU A 111 9.61 -12.30 16.85
N ALA A 112 10.17 -11.37 17.63
CA ALA A 112 9.51 -10.11 17.95
C ALA A 112 9.24 -9.28 16.67
N TRP A 113 10.19 -9.25 15.75
CA TRP A 113 10.00 -8.63 14.43
C TRP A 113 8.91 -9.32 13.61
N CYS A 114 8.84 -10.65 13.60
CA CYS A 114 7.76 -11.38 12.92
C CYS A 114 6.39 -11.02 13.49
N VAL A 115 6.24 -11.01 14.81
CA VAL A 115 4.98 -10.67 15.49
C VAL A 115 4.57 -9.23 15.20
N ALA A 116 5.51 -8.28 15.28
CA ALA A 116 5.24 -6.88 14.95
C ALA A 116 4.81 -6.69 13.48
N THR A 117 5.49 -7.36 12.55
CA THR A 117 5.18 -7.30 11.11
C THR A 117 3.80 -7.90 10.82
N LEU A 118 3.44 -9.02 11.44
CA LEU A 118 2.11 -9.61 11.32
C LEU A 118 1.02 -8.70 11.92
N ALA A 119 1.27 -8.09 13.08
CA ALA A 119 0.33 -7.16 13.71
C ALA A 119 0.04 -5.96 12.79
N VAL A 120 1.08 -5.37 12.20
CA VAL A 120 0.92 -4.30 11.19
C VAL A 120 0.19 -4.82 9.95
N GLY A 121 0.52 -6.02 9.47
CA GLY A 121 -0.16 -6.65 8.32
C GLY A 121 -1.67 -6.84 8.54
N VAL A 122 -2.09 -7.26 9.73
CA VAL A 122 -3.51 -7.42 10.10
C VAL A 122 -4.22 -6.07 10.18
N LEU A 123 -3.58 -5.06 10.78
CA LEU A 123 -4.13 -3.70 10.90
C LEU A 123 -4.37 -3.08 9.50
N VAL A 124 -3.41 -3.27 8.60
CA VAL A 124 -3.48 -2.82 7.20
C VAL A 124 -4.56 -3.59 6.41
N SER A 125 -4.71 -4.89 6.61
CA SER A 125 -5.73 -5.69 5.93
C SER A 125 -7.16 -5.32 6.36
N SER A 126 -7.31 -4.87 7.61
CA SER A 126 -8.60 -4.49 8.19
C SER A 126 -9.15 -3.17 7.64
N SER A 127 -8.28 -2.23 7.25
CA SER A 127 -8.71 -0.94 6.65
C SER A 127 -9.19 -1.08 5.20
N ALA A 128 -8.67 -2.03 4.42
CA ALA A 128 -9.10 -2.31 3.05
C ALA A 128 -10.57 -2.80 2.98
N THR A 129 -11.07 -3.47 4.02
CA THR A 129 -12.44 -4.02 4.04
C THR A 129 -13.51 -2.97 4.33
N MET A 130 -13.17 -1.86 5.01
CA MET A 130 -14.10 -0.76 5.26
C MET A 130 -14.40 0.07 4.01
N VAL A 131 -13.43 0.20 3.09
CA VAL A 131 -13.56 0.94 1.82
C VAL A 131 -14.51 0.25 0.84
N ALA A 132 -14.59 -1.09 0.88
CA ALA A 132 -15.48 -1.86 0.01
C ALA A 132 -16.97 -1.77 0.41
N ARG A 133 -17.30 -1.33 1.64
CA ARG A 133 -18.67 -1.38 2.20
C ARG A 133 -19.40 -0.03 2.24
N THR A 134 -18.72 1.11 2.10
CA THR A 134 -19.36 2.42 2.30
C THR A 134 -19.55 3.26 1.04
N GLY A 135 -19.08 2.85 -0.14
CA GLY A 135 -19.33 3.56 -1.42
C GLY A 135 -18.70 4.98 -1.52
N ILE A 136 -18.22 5.52 -0.40
CA ILE A 136 -17.36 6.69 -0.31
C ILE A 136 -15.95 6.17 -0.52
N GLN A 137 -15.40 6.37 -1.71
CA GLN A 137 -14.00 6.09 -2.03
C GLN A 137 -13.11 7.09 -1.26
N ALA A 138 -13.00 6.88 0.05
CA ALA A 138 -11.91 7.41 0.85
C ALA A 138 -10.66 6.64 0.43
N THR A 139 -9.87 7.27 -0.43
CA THR A 139 -8.47 7.00 -0.77
C THR A 139 -7.85 5.90 0.09
N ALA A 140 -7.85 4.68 -0.44
CA ALA A 140 -7.20 3.52 0.16
C ALA A 140 -5.67 3.70 0.12
N THR A 141 -5.10 4.49 1.04
CA THR A 141 -3.63 4.69 1.12
C THR A 141 -3.08 4.58 2.54
N VAL A 142 -3.67 3.72 3.38
CA VAL A 142 -2.96 3.18 4.56
C VAL A 142 -2.50 1.73 4.31
N ALA A 143 -2.48 1.31 3.03
CA ALA A 143 -2.02 0.00 2.63
C ALA A 143 -0.51 0.01 2.39
N SER A 144 0.24 -0.58 3.35
CA SER A 144 1.67 -0.85 3.32
C SER A 144 2.55 0.39 3.18
N GLY A 145 3.26 0.75 4.25
CA GLY A 145 4.17 1.90 4.25
C GLY A 145 5.09 1.97 3.03
N ALA A 146 5.55 0.83 2.52
CA ALA A 146 6.40 0.81 1.33
C ALA A 146 5.68 0.84 -0.03
N ALA A 147 4.38 0.54 -0.13
CA ALA A 147 3.61 0.68 -1.39
C ALA A 147 2.77 1.96 -1.44
N ALA A 148 2.30 2.45 -0.29
CA ALA A 148 1.53 3.69 -0.18
C ALA A 148 2.35 4.92 -0.64
N GLY A 149 3.66 4.96 -0.38
CA GLY A 149 4.52 6.07 -0.83
C GLY A 149 4.63 6.20 -2.35
N ILE A 150 4.46 5.10 -3.09
CA ILE A 150 4.50 5.06 -4.55
C ILE A 150 3.11 5.36 -5.13
N SER A 151 2.04 4.85 -4.54
CA SER A 151 0.66 5.12 -4.99
C SER A 151 0.18 6.54 -4.68
N LEU A 152 0.74 7.21 -3.66
CA LEU A 152 0.42 8.60 -3.33
C LEU A 152 1.03 9.59 -4.32
N ALA A 153 2.14 9.24 -4.98
CA ALA A 153 2.75 10.06 -6.02
C ALA A 153 1.93 10.13 -7.33
N SER A 154 0.96 9.21 -7.49
CA SER A 154 -0.06 9.24 -8.56
C SER A 154 -1.39 9.84 -8.13
N ALA A 155 -1.53 10.35 -6.90
CA ALA A 155 -2.78 10.90 -6.38
C ALA A 155 -3.02 12.38 -6.76
N GLY A 156 -2.44 12.83 -7.86
CA GLY A 156 -2.92 14.03 -8.54
C GLY A 156 -3.93 13.59 -9.59
N SER A 157 -5.23 13.68 -9.30
CA SER A 157 -6.30 14.05 -10.25
C SER A 157 -7.71 13.72 -9.72
N GLU A 158 -8.49 14.80 -9.59
CA GLU A 158 -9.94 14.92 -9.78
C GLU A 158 -10.95 14.39 -8.74
N PRO A 159 -12.13 15.05 -8.63
CA PRO A 159 -13.20 14.69 -7.71
C PRO A 159 -13.81 13.33 -8.11
N GLN A 160 -13.43 12.27 -7.39
CA GLN A 160 -13.97 10.92 -7.60
C GLN A 160 -15.40 10.81 -7.06
N GLY A 161 -16.33 10.80 -8.01
CA GLY A 161 -17.78 10.71 -7.82
C GLY A 161 -18.53 10.91 -9.14
N ALA A 162 -17.88 11.47 -10.16
CA ALA A 162 -18.38 11.51 -11.53
C ALA A 162 -18.03 10.20 -12.28
N ASP A 163 -19.03 9.58 -12.90
CA ASP A 163 -18.80 8.53 -13.90
C ASP A 163 -17.81 9.07 -14.96
N PRO A 164 -16.61 8.47 -15.13
CA PRO A 164 -15.60 8.97 -16.05
C PRO A 164 -16.10 9.02 -17.49
N THR A 165 -17.13 8.24 -17.82
CA THR A 165 -17.82 8.22 -19.10
C THR A 165 -18.85 9.34 -19.22
N ALA A 166 -19.43 9.80 -18.11
CA ALA A 166 -20.49 10.81 -18.10
C ALA A 166 -20.02 12.16 -18.66
N TYR A 167 -18.75 12.51 -18.48
CA TYR A 167 -18.18 13.71 -19.10
C TYR A 167 -18.17 13.61 -20.64
N PHE A 168 -17.72 12.47 -21.18
CA PHE A 168 -17.70 12.24 -22.63
C PHE A 168 -19.10 12.14 -23.23
N ILE A 169 -20.04 11.56 -22.49
CA ILE A 169 -21.46 11.50 -22.86
C ILE A 169 -22.09 12.90 -22.80
N ASP A 170 -21.74 13.73 -21.82
CA ASP A 170 -22.20 15.12 -21.77
C ASP A 170 -21.63 15.93 -22.94
N LEU A 171 -20.36 15.74 -23.31
CA LEU A 171 -19.76 16.36 -24.49
C LEU A 171 -20.47 15.96 -25.80
N LEU A 172 -20.83 14.67 -25.94
CA LEU A 172 -21.57 14.14 -27.10
C LEU A 172 -22.95 14.81 -27.26
N PHE A 173 -23.66 14.99 -26.14
CA PHE A 173 -25.03 15.49 -26.14
C PHE A 173 -25.16 16.97 -25.75
N ARG A 174 -24.05 17.71 -25.60
CA ARG A 174 -24.06 19.13 -25.26
C ARG A 174 -24.59 19.96 -26.42
N ALA A 175 -25.82 20.44 -26.32
CA ALA A 175 -26.41 21.32 -27.32
C ALA A 175 -25.69 22.68 -27.38
N PRO A 176 -25.56 23.29 -28.57
CA PRO A 176 -25.06 24.65 -28.70
C PRO A 176 -26.05 25.66 -28.09
N ALA A 177 -25.52 26.77 -27.56
CA ALA A 177 -26.31 27.81 -26.90
C ALA A 177 -27.41 28.34 -27.84
N GLY A 178 -28.68 28.19 -27.44
CA GLY A 178 -29.85 28.61 -28.23
C GLY A 178 -30.70 27.47 -28.81
N SER A 179 -30.33 26.20 -28.59
CA SER A 179 -31.15 25.05 -29.03
C SER A 179 -32.25 24.70 -28.00
N PRO A 180 -33.41 24.17 -28.42
CA PRO A 180 -34.45 23.71 -27.50
C PRO A 180 -33.87 22.67 -26.52
N GLY A 181 -34.09 22.87 -25.23
CA GLY A 181 -33.60 21.96 -24.18
C GLY A 181 -34.11 20.52 -24.37
N PRO A 182 -33.36 19.51 -23.90
CA PRO A 182 -33.66 18.11 -24.19
C PRO A 182 -35.06 17.71 -23.67
N GLY A 183 -35.86 17.08 -24.53
CA GLY A 183 -37.11 16.43 -24.14
C GLY A 183 -36.86 15.30 -23.12
N GLN A 184 -37.85 15.03 -22.28
CA GLN A 184 -37.79 14.13 -21.11
C GLN A 184 -37.35 12.67 -21.43
N ASP A 185 -37.31 12.27 -22.69
CA ASP A 185 -36.96 10.92 -23.17
C ASP A 185 -35.45 10.69 -23.47
N ALA A 186 -34.53 11.52 -22.95
CA ALA A 186 -33.08 11.41 -23.22
C ALA A 186 -32.35 10.31 -22.42
N ALA A 187 -33.01 9.70 -21.44
CA ALA A 187 -32.41 8.69 -20.55
C ALA A 187 -32.00 7.36 -21.24
N PRO A 188 -32.85 6.70 -22.06
CA PRO A 188 -32.51 5.42 -22.68
C PRO A 188 -31.39 5.53 -23.73
N GLU A 189 -31.38 6.58 -24.55
CA GLU A 189 -30.34 6.81 -25.57
C GLU A 189 -28.96 7.12 -24.96
N ARG A 190 -28.93 7.86 -23.84
CA ARG A 190 -27.69 8.09 -23.08
C ARG A 190 -27.13 6.79 -22.53
N LEU A 191 -27.98 5.90 -22.02
CA LEU A 191 -27.56 4.59 -21.52
C LEU A 191 -26.99 3.69 -22.64
N GLU A 192 -27.57 3.76 -23.84
CA GLU A 192 -27.09 3.03 -25.01
C GLU A 192 -25.76 3.59 -25.52
N ALA A 193 -25.61 4.90 -25.61
CA ALA A 193 -24.34 5.56 -25.95
C ALA A 193 -23.24 5.23 -24.93
N THR A 194 -23.55 5.24 -23.62
CA THR A 194 -22.62 4.79 -22.58
C THR A 194 -22.19 3.35 -22.80
N ARG A 195 -23.13 2.44 -23.12
CA ARG A 195 -22.82 1.02 -23.32
C ARG A 195 -21.95 0.80 -24.57
N ILE A 196 -22.18 1.55 -25.65
CA ILE A 196 -21.36 1.51 -26.86
C ILE A 196 -19.94 2.05 -26.59
N VAL A 197 -19.81 3.16 -25.86
CA VAL A 197 -18.51 3.73 -25.48
C VAL A 197 -17.74 2.79 -24.54
N VAL A 198 -18.41 2.20 -23.55
CA VAL A 198 -17.79 1.19 -22.67
C VAL A 198 -17.34 -0.02 -23.46
N ARG A 199 -18.17 -0.54 -24.38
CA ARG A 199 -17.80 -1.66 -25.24
C ARG A 199 -16.59 -1.31 -26.09
N SER A 200 -16.55 -0.12 -26.70
CA SER A 200 -15.45 0.29 -27.57
C SER A 200 -14.11 0.39 -26.84
N VAL A 201 -14.12 0.84 -25.58
CA VAL A 201 -12.94 0.84 -24.71
C VAL A 201 -12.45 -0.59 -24.46
N VAL A 202 -13.36 -1.54 -24.24
CA VAL A 202 -13.02 -2.96 -24.01
C VAL A 202 -12.52 -3.65 -25.28
N THR A 203 -13.19 -3.49 -26.43
CA THR A 203 -12.80 -4.12 -27.70
C THR A 203 -11.65 -3.42 -28.45
N GLY A 204 -11.19 -2.25 -27.99
CA GLY A 204 -10.05 -1.56 -28.60
C GLY A 204 -10.40 -0.67 -29.80
N GLY A 205 -11.68 -0.36 -29.98
CA GLY A 205 -12.18 0.45 -31.08
C GLY A 205 -13.69 0.36 -31.18
N ILE A 206 -14.29 1.31 -31.89
CA ILE A 206 -15.74 1.36 -32.15
C ILE A 206 -15.99 0.90 -33.58
N SER A 207 -17.08 0.15 -33.80
CA SER A 207 -17.46 -0.29 -35.15
C SER A 207 -17.84 0.93 -36.01
N PRO A 208 -17.58 0.92 -37.33
CA PRO A 208 -18.08 1.95 -38.25
C PRO A 208 -19.61 2.12 -38.14
N SER A 209 -20.36 1.03 -37.93
CA SER A 209 -21.81 1.04 -37.71
C SER A 209 -22.21 1.87 -36.49
N ASP A 210 -21.48 1.69 -35.40
CA ASP A 210 -21.78 2.31 -34.10
C ASP A 210 -21.41 3.79 -34.13
N LYS A 211 -20.35 4.16 -34.86
CA LYS A 211 -19.99 5.54 -35.19
C LYS A 211 -21.12 6.26 -35.93
N THR A 212 -21.64 5.65 -37.00
CA THR A 212 -22.73 6.23 -37.80
C THR A 212 -24.01 6.38 -36.98
N TYR A 213 -24.32 5.40 -36.12
CA TYR A 213 -25.46 5.44 -35.22
C TYR A 213 -25.35 6.57 -34.18
N LEU A 214 -24.18 6.72 -33.53
CA LEU A 214 -23.93 7.82 -32.59
C LEU A 214 -24.04 9.20 -33.25
N ALA A 215 -23.58 9.34 -34.50
CA ALA A 215 -23.70 10.58 -35.26
C ALA A 215 -25.16 10.91 -35.62
N GLN A 216 -25.98 9.90 -35.94
CA GLN A 216 -27.41 10.08 -36.19
C GLN A 216 -28.17 10.55 -34.94
N ILE A 217 -27.89 9.93 -33.78
CA ILE A 217 -28.50 10.35 -32.52
C ILE A 217 -28.02 11.76 -32.12
N ALA A 218 -26.73 12.04 -32.26
CA ALA A 218 -26.17 13.36 -31.96
C ALA A 218 -26.84 14.44 -32.83
N SER A 219 -26.93 14.24 -34.15
CA SER A 219 -27.60 15.15 -35.08
C SER A 219 -29.08 15.38 -34.71
N ALA A 220 -29.82 14.31 -34.42
CA ALA A 220 -31.24 14.39 -34.03
C ALA A 220 -31.46 15.17 -32.72
N ARG A 221 -30.48 15.16 -31.80
CA ARG A 221 -30.58 15.80 -30.48
C ARG A 221 -30.06 17.23 -30.43
N THR A 222 -29.05 17.56 -31.23
CA THR A 222 -28.40 18.88 -31.18
C THR A 222 -28.79 19.78 -32.35
N GLY A 223 -29.52 19.27 -33.34
CA GLY A 223 -29.84 20.00 -34.57
C GLY A 223 -28.61 20.27 -35.46
N LEU A 224 -27.49 19.57 -35.21
CA LEU A 224 -26.26 19.69 -36.00
C LEU A 224 -26.45 19.01 -37.35
N ASN A 225 -25.83 19.58 -38.39
CA ASN A 225 -25.79 18.91 -39.69
C ASN A 225 -25.00 17.59 -39.59
N GLN A 226 -25.28 16.63 -40.48
CA GLN A 226 -24.74 15.26 -40.38
C GLN A 226 -23.20 15.23 -40.39
N ASP A 227 -22.56 16.10 -41.17
CA ASP A 227 -21.10 16.24 -41.21
C ASP A 227 -20.50 16.81 -39.90
N GLU A 228 -21.20 17.73 -39.24
CA GLU A 228 -20.75 18.30 -37.97
C GLU A 228 -20.94 17.33 -36.81
N ALA A 229 -22.02 16.56 -36.82
CA ALA A 229 -22.26 15.49 -35.87
C ALA A 229 -21.21 14.38 -35.98
N GLN A 230 -20.81 14.01 -37.21
CA GLN A 230 -19.71 13.06 -37.43
C GLN A 230 -18.37 13.57 -36.88
N ARG A 231 -17.98 14.81 -37.20
CA ARG A 231 -16.75 15.41 -36.64
C ARG A 231 -16.75 15.40 -35.12
N ARG A 232 -17.88 15.73 -34.50
CA ARG A 232 -17.99 15.76 -33.03
C ARG A 232 -17.85 14.37 -32.41
N VAL A 233 -18.43 13.35 -33.03
CA VAL A 233 -18.27 11.95 -32.60
C VAL A 233 -16.81 11.52 -32.76
N ASP A 234 -16.15 11.89 -33.86
CA ASP A 234 -14.73 11.58 -34.07
C ASP A 234 -13.82 12.26 -33.04
N ASP A 235 -14.06 13.53 -32.71
CA ASP A 235 -13.32 14.27 -31.69
C ASP A 235 -13.48 13.65 -30.30
N VAL A 236 -14.71 13.28 -29.91
CA VAL A 236 -14.95 12.62 -28.62
C VAL A 236 -14.28 11.24 -28.58
N LEU A 237 -14.35 10.47 -29.67
CA LEU A 237 -13.68 9.17 -29.74
C LEU A 237 -12.15 9.31 -29.70
N ALA A 238 -11.58 10.36 -30.30
CA ALA A 238 -10.17 10.66 -30.18
C ALA A 238 -9.78 10.99 -28.72
N GLN A 239 -10.61 11.74 -27.99
CA GLN A 239 -10.38 12.03 -26.57
C GLN A 239 -10.51 10.79 -25.69
N VAL A 240 -11.49 9.91 -25.94
CA VAL A 240 -11.65 8.62 -25.25
C VAL A 240 -10.43 7.73 -25.48
N GLN A 241 -9.93 7.68 -26.71
CA GLN A 241 -8.74 6.90 -27.04
C GLN A 241 -7.48 7.47 -26.36
N ALA A 242 -7.31 8.80 -26.34
CA ALA A 242 -6.21 9.45 -25.62
C ALA A 242 -6.27 9.18 -24.10
N ALA A 243 -7.46 9.25 -23.51
CA ALA A 243 -7.66 8.91 -22.10
C ALA A 243 -7.35 7.44 -21.80
N LYS A 244 -7.74 6.52 -22.69
CA LYS A 244 -7.40 5.10 -22.59
C LYS A 244 -5.89 4.87 -22.63
N VAL A 245 -5.18 5.47 -23.59
CA VAL A 245 -3.71 5.35 -23.70
C VAL A 245 -3.05 5.88 -22.43
N LYS A 246 -3.46 7.06 -21.95
CA LYS A 246 -2.96 7.63 -20.69
C LYS A 246 -3.22 6.73 -19.48
N ALA A 247 -4.39 6.08 -19.42
CA ALA A 247 -4.71 5.12 -18.36
C ALA A 247 -3.85 3.85 -18.46
N GLN A 248 -3.59 3.35 -19.67
CA GLN A 248 -2.69 2.21 -19.89
C GLN A 248 -1.25 2.53 -19.50
N GLU A 249 -0.74 3.70 -19.89
CA GLU A 249 0.59 4.18 -19.49
C GLU A 249 0.71 4.30 -17.97
N ALA A 250 -0.31 4.85 -17.31
CA ALA A 250 -0.37 4.94 -15.85
C ALA A 250 -0.40 3.55 -15.19
N ALA A 251 -1.16 2.60 -15.73
CA ALA A 251 -1.21 1.23 -15.24
C ALA A 251 0.13 0.49 -15.44
N ASP A 252 0.80 0.67 -16.57
CA ASP A 252 2.12 0.10 -16.84
C ASP A 252 3.20 0.71 -15.97
N ALA A 253 3.16 2.03 -15.74
CA ALA A 253 4.03 2.71 -14.79
C ALA A 253 3.81 2.19 -13.37
N ALA A 254 2.55 2.05 -12.94
CA ALA A 254 2.20 1.48 -11.65
C ALA A 254 2.67 0.02 -11.52
N ARG A 255 2.55 -0.79 -12.58
CA ARG A 255 3.07 -2.17 -12.61
C ARG A 255 4.58 -2.21 -12.46
N LYS A 256 5.33 -1.38 -13.22
CA LYS A 256 6.79 -1.30 -13.14
C LYS A 256 7.26 -0.82 -11.77
N ALA A 257 6.61 0.22 -11.24
CA ALA A 257 6.89 0.75 -9.91
C ALA A 257 6.53 -0.25 -8.82
N GLY A 258 5.43 -0.99 -8.95
CA GLY A 258 5.03 -2.06 -8.04
C GLY A 258 6.01 -3.25 -8.07
N ALA A 259 6.53 -3.62 -9.24
CA ALA A 259 7.54 -4.66 -9.38
C ALA A 259 8.85 -4.27 -8.68
N LEU A 260 9.38 -3.07 -8.96
CA LEU A 260 10.58 -2.55 -8.28
C LEU A 260 10.32 -2.37 -6.78
N GLY A 261 9.17 -1.79 -6.42
CA GLY A 261 8.73 -1.58 -5.06
C GLY A 261 8.71 -2.88 -4.27
N SER A 262 8.16 -3.97 -4.82
CA SER A 262 8.10 -5.27 -4.16
C SER A 262 9.48 -5.82 -3.79
N LEU A 263 10.48 -5.61 -4.66
CA LEU A 263 11.85 -6.03 -4.41
C LEU A 263 12.53 -5.17 -3.34
N PHE A 264 12.29 -3.86 -3.34
CA PHE A 264 12.75 -2.96 -2.29
C PHE A 264 12.10 -3.26 -0.93
N VAL A 265 10.79 -3.55 -0.91
CA VAL A 265 10.06 -3.95 0.31
C VAL A 265 10.67 -5.24 0.87
N PHE A 266 10.86 -6.24 0.00
CA PHE A 266 11.45 -7.52 0.40
C PHE A 266 12.85 -7.33 0.99
N LEU A 267 13.73 -6.58 0.32
CA LEU A 267 15.08 -6.33 0.81
C LEU A 267 15.07 -5.53 2.12
N SER A 268 14.21 -4.52 2.23
CA SER A 268 14.05 -3.71 3.45
C SER A 268 13.56 -4.56 4.63
N LEU A 269 12.61 -5.48 4.40
CA LEU A 269 12.12 -6.40 5.42
C LEU A 269 13.22 -7.35 5.90
N LEU A 270 14.05 -7.90 5.00
CA LEU A 270 15.20 -8.73 5.37
C LEU A 270 16.20 -7.98 6.24
N ILE A 271 16.51 -6.72 5.87
CA ILE A 271 17.41 -5.88 6.66
C ILE A 271 16.80 -5.56 8.03
N GLY A 272 15.50 -5.23 8.09
CA GLY A 272 14.80 -4.98 9.36
C GLY A 272 14.80 -6.20 10.29
N ALA A 273 14.59 -7.40 9.75
CA ALA A 273 14.68 -8.65 10.50
C ALA A 273 16.08 -8.88 11.08
N PHE A 274 17.12 -8.62 10.29
CA PHE A 274 18.52 -8.69 10.75
C PHE A 274 18.81 -7.65 11.85
N ILE A 275 18.35 -6.41 11.69
CA ILE A 275 18.49 -5.35 12.69
C ILE A 275 17.84 -5.74 14.01
N ALA A 276 16.63 -6.31 13.99
CA ALA A 276 15.94 -6.75 15.20
C ALA A 276 16.71 -7.87 15.93
N ALA A 277 17.23 -8.84 15.18
CA ALA A 277 18.04 -9.93 15.73
C ALA A 277 19.33 -9.40 16.38
N ALA A 278 20.07 -8.53 15.68
CA ALA A 278 21.29 -7.92 16.21
C ALA A 278 21.03 -7.04 17.43
N ALA A 279 19.98 -6.22 17.40
CA ALA A 279 19.59 -5.37 18.51
C ALA A 279 19.21 -6.18 19.75
N ALA A 280 18.58 -7.34 19.60
CA ALA A 280 18.27 -8.24 20.71
C ALA A 280 19.54 -8.82 21.36
N ALA A 281 20.53 -9.23 20.56
CA ALA A 281 21.82 -9.66 21.11
C ALA A 281 22.52 -8.54 21.89
N ILE A 282 22.49 -7.31 21.37
CA ILE A 282 23.03 -6.14 22.07
C ILE A 282 22.27 -5.92 23.38
N GLY A 283 20.94 -5.90 23.36
CA GLY A 283 20.10 -5.72 24.55
C GLY A 283 20.34 -6.79 25.62
N ALA A 284 20.54 -8.03 25.21
CA ALA A 284 20.88 -9.14 26.10
C ALA A 284 22.26 -8.99 26.74
N SER A 285 23.26 -8.53 25.99
CA SER A 285 24.61 -8.31 26.56
C SER A 285 24.63 -7.27 27.68
N PHE A 286 23.81 -6.22 27.60
CA PHE A 286 23.64 -5.23 28.67
C PHE A 286 23.01 -5.82 29.94
N ARG A 287 22.14 -6.83 29.81
CA ARG A 287 21.58 -7.56 30.96
C ARG A 287 22.65 -8.43 31.61
N ASP A 288 23.51 -9.05 30.81
CA ASP A 288 24.46 -10.06 31.29
C ASP A 288 25.72 -9.45 31.93
N ASN A 289 26.05 -8.21 31.58
CA ASN A 289 27.18 -7.45 32.11
C ASN A 289 26.94 -6.80 33.49
N VAL A 290 25.75 -6.95 34.10
CA VAL A 290 25.50 -6.44 35.45
C VAL A 290 26.14 -7.36 36.49
N PRO A 291 27.10 -6.89 37.31
CA PRO A 291 27.76 -7.72 38.32
C PRO A 291 26.76 -8.19 39.37
N ARG A 292 26.88 -9.46 39.78
CA ARG A 292 26.04 -10.02 40.85
C ARG A 292 26.35 -9.29 42.16
N VAL A 293 25.31 -8.76 42.81
CA VAL A 293 25.40 -8.45 44.23
C VAL A 293 25.37 -9.81 44.94
N VAL A 294 26.55 -10.27 45.37
CA VAL A 294 26.73 -11.48 46.20
C VAL A 294 26.37 -11.14 47.64
#